data_AF-A0A358R245-F1
#
_entry.id   AF-A0A358R245-F1
#
_cell.length_a   1.000
_cell.length_b   1.000
_cell.length_c   1.000
_cell.angle_alpha   90.00
_cell.angle_beta   90.00
_cell.angle_gamma   90.00
#
_symmetry.space_group_name_H-M   'P 1'
#
loop_
_entity.id
_entity.type
_entity.pdbx_description
1 polymer ?
#
loop_
_entity_poly.entity_id
_entity_poly.type
_entity_poly.pdbx_seq_one_letter_code
_entity_poly.pdbx_strand_id
1 'polypeptide(L)'
;MKQVDFIIAGAGASGLSLLHRMMNHPFFASSSILVVDQSLEPNTEKTWCFWSKDEDPYGYGSMLEHSWASLSVGSPSVHKREEIAPYTYHCLRSETFSKTILDQANHAPNVTLLAATIESFDQKGSLAVVKTSQGDFSGSWCFQSVFAKKAHNQTSSDIALIQHFTGWEIQTSIPVFDPTTALLMDFDTLQGNGLTFMYALPFSPTETLI
;
A
#
# COMPACT_ATOMS: atom_id res chain seq x y z
N MET A 1 16.86 26.81 -5.71
CA MET A 1 15.78 26.14 -4.98
C MET A 1 14.52 26.28 -5.81
N LYS A 2 13.96 25.18 -6.31
CA LYS A 2 12.71 25.21 -7.10
C LYS A 2 11.52 25.19 -6.15
N GLN A 3 10.52 26.02 -6.41
CA GLN A 3 9.32 26.10 -5.57
C GLN A 3 8.13 25.45 -6.29
N VAL A 4 7.35 24.69 -5.54
CA VAL A 4 6.09 24.04 -5.95
C VAL A 4 5.02 24.26 -4.88
N ASP A 5 3.77 23.93 -5.16
CA ASP A 5 2.69 24.05 -4.17
C ASP A 5 2.73 22.89 -3.16
N PHE A 6 2.92 21.67 -3.66
CA PHE A 6 2.90 20.45 -2.86
C PHE A 6 4.13 19.57 -3.15
N ILE A 7 4.73 19.02 -2.11
CA ILE A 7 5.76 17.99 -2.21
C ILE A 7 5.23 16.70 -1.57
N ILE A 8 5.34 15.60 -2.29
CA ILE A 8 5.13 14.23 -1.80
C ILE A 8 6.51 13.58 -1.72
N ALA A 9 6.99 13.38 -0.50
CA ALA A 9 8.29 12.78 -0.20
C ALA A 9 8.11 11.30 0.17
N GLY A 10 8.44 10.44 -0.77
CA GLY A 10 8.19 9.00 -0.76
C GLY A 10 7.07 8.60 -1.72
N ALA A 11 7.37 7.73 -2.67
CA ALA A 11 6.47 7.15 -3.68
C ALA A 11 6.06 5.70 -3.33
N GLY A 12 5.94 5.40 -2.03
CA GLY A 12 5.32 4.16 -1.56
C GLY A 12 3.79 4.23 -1.56
N ALA A 13 3.14 3.21 -0.94
CA ALA A 13 1.68 3.12 -0.85
C ALA A 13 1.01 4.43 -0.41
N SER A 14 1.53 5.07 0.65
CA SER A 14 0.97 6.32 1.18
C SER A 14 1.08 7.48 0.19
N GLY A 15 2.28 7.73 -0.34
CA GLY A 15 2.52 8.86 -1.25
C GLY A 15 1.80 8.73 -2.58
N LEU A 16 1.79 7.52 -3.17
CA LEU A 16 1.07 7.28 -4.42
C LEU A 16 -0.44 7.25 -4.24
N SER A 17 -0.96 6.77 -3.09
CA SER A 17 -2.39 6.93 -2.76
C SER A 17 -2.78 8.40 -2.70
N LEU A 18 -1.97 9.24 -2.05
CA LEU A 18 -2.20 10.68 -1.97
C LEU A 18 -2.14 11.32 -3.37
N LEU A 19 -1.11 11.01 -4.16
CA LEU A 19 -0.94 11.52 -5.52
C LEU A 19 -2.15 11.17 -6.38
N HIS A 20 -2.59 9.91 -6.37
CA HIS A 20 -3.77 9.46 -7.11
C HIS A 20 -5.01 10.27 -6.76
N ARG A 21 -5.26 10.53 -5.46
CA ARG A 21 -6.38 11.37 -5.02
C ARG A 21 -6.22 12.83 -5.42
N MET A 22 -5.01 13.38 -5.34
CA MET A 22 -4.75 14.76 -5.74
C MET A 22 -4.97 14.98 -7.24
N MET A 23 -4.44 14.09 -8.09
CA MET A 23 -4.61 14.17 -9.55
C MET A 23 -6.08 14.10 -9.98
N ASN A 24 -6.91 13.35 -9.25
CA ASN A 24 -8.32 13.17 -9.57
C ASN A 24 -9.26 14.17 -8.86
N HIS A 25 -8.74 15.14 -8.10
CA HIS A 25 -9.55 16.09 -7.36
C HIS A 25 -9.43 17.53 -7.91
N PRO A 26 -10.53 18.21 -8.29
CA PRO A 26 -10.49 19.50 -9.00
C PRO A 26 -9.70 20.61 -8.31
N PHE A 27 -9.67 20.61 -6.97
CA PHE A 27 -8.90 21.58 -6.18
C PHE A 27 -7.41 21.63 -6.56
N PHE A 28 -6.80 20.51 -6.97
CA PHE A 28 -5.36 20.44 -7.27
C PHE A 28 -5.05 20.56 -8.76
N ALA A 29 -6.05 20.75 -9.62
CA ALA A 29 -5.86 20.75 -11.07
C ALA A 29 -4.88 21.83 -11.55
N SER A 30 -4.78 22.95 -10.84
CA SER A 30 -3.83 24.04 -11.12
C SER A 30 -2.60 24.06 -10.21
N SER A 31 -2.47 23.09 -9.30
CA SER A 31 -1.37 23.04 -8.34
C SER A 31 -0.18 22.28 -8.89
N SER A 32 1.01 22.83 -8.70
CA SER A 32 2.28 22.15 -8.98
C SER A 32 2.60 21.14 -7.88
N ILE A 33 2.75 19.86 -8.27
CA ILE A 33 3.00 18.74 -7.36
C ILE A 33 4.34 18.11 -7.71
N LEU A 34 5.26 18.06 -6.75
CA LEU A 34 6.51 17.32 -6.86
C LEU A 34 6.40 16.00 -6.10
N VAL A 35 6.72 14.89 -6.76
CA VAL A 35 6.89 13.58 -6.11
C VAL A 35 8.36 13.24 -6.13
N VAL A 36 8.94 12.95 -4.97
CA VAL A 36 10.35 12.56 -4.84
C VAL A 36 10.44 11.21 -4.17
N ASP A 37 11.20 10.28 -4.75
CA ASP A 37 11.60 9.03 -4.12
C ASP A 37 12.99 8.61 -4.63
N GLN A 38 13.71 7.80 -3.86
CA GLN A 38 14.98 7.22 -4.30
C GLN A 38 14.82 6.35 -5.56
N SER A 39 13.65 5.76 -5.75
CA SER A 39 13.28 5.00 -6.95
C SER A 39 11.83 5.25 -7.31
N LEU A 40 11.58 5.46 -8.60
CA LEU A 40 10.23 5.52 -9.17
C LEU A 40 9.91 4.27 -9.98
N GLU A 41 10.73 3.22 -9.88
CA GLU A 41 10.40 1.93 -10.45
C GLU A 41 9.28 1.27 -9.62
N PRO A 42 8.23 0.73 -10.25
CA PRO A 42 7.15 0.02 -9.55
C PRO A 42 7.70 -1.09 -8.65
N ASN A 43 7.21 -1.17 -7.42
CA ASN A 43 7.58 -2.22 -6.49
C ASN A 43 6.83 -3.52 -6.82
N THR A 44 7.56 -4.62 -7.04
CA THR A 44 7.02 -5.94 -7.43
C THR A 44 6.68 -6.86 -6.27
N GLU A 45 7.08 -6.51 -5.04
CA GLU A 45 7.20 -7.49 -3.95
C GLU A 45 6.01 -7.51 -2.98
N LYS A 46 4.91 -6.79 -3.26
CA LYS A 46 3.84 -6.63 -2.28
C LYS A 46 2.44 -6.83 -2.86
N THR A 47 1.65 -7.54 -2.07
CA THR A 47 0.19 -7.59 -2.19
C THR A 47 -0.39 -6.74 -1.08
N TRP A 48 -1.29 -5.81 -1.43
CA TRP A 48 -2.01 -5.02 -0.43
C TRP A 48 -3.48 -5.38 -0.49
N CYS A 49 -4.05 -5.59 0.69
CA CYS A 49 -5.46 -5.83 0.82
C CYS A 49 -6.09 -4.79 1.75
N PHE A 50 -7.34 -4.45 1.46
CA PHE A 50 -8.12 -3.49 2.24
C PHE A 50 -9.60 -3.85 2.14
N TRP A 51 -10.42 -3.28 3.01
CA TRP A 51 -11.87 -3.43 2.95
C TRP A 51 -12.56 -2.09 2.69
N SER A 52 -13.66 -2.12 1.96
CA SER A 52 -14.52 -0.96 1.78
C SER A 52 -15.99 -1.36 1.70
N LYS A 53 -16.86 -0.41 2.06
CA LYS A 53 -18.32 -0.55 1.88
C LYS A 53 -18.77 -0.17 0.48
N ASP A 54 -18.06 0.79 -0.12
CA ASP A 54 -18.28 1.22 -1.48
C ASP A 54 -17.48 0.32 -2.43
N GLU A 55 -17.98 0.12 -3.65
CA GLU A 55 -17.31 -0.73 -4.66
C GLU A 55 -15.93 -0.18 -5.03
N ASP A 56 -15.77 1.15 -5.04
CA ASP A 56 -14.49 1.80 -5.32
C ASP A 56 -14.37 3.21 -4.69
N PRO A 57 -14.22 3.33 -3.36
CA PRO A 57 -14.16 4.64 -2.70
C PRO A 57 -12.89 5.42 -3.05
N TYR A 58 -11.84 4.72 -3.48
CA TYR A 58 -10.51 5.28 -3.67
C TYR A 58 -10.13 5.53 -5.12
N GLY A 59 -10.88 4.99 -6.10
CA GLY A 59 -10.56 5.07 -7.54
C GLY A 59 -9.60 3.97 -8.00
N TYR A 60 -9.54 2.86 -7.26
CA TYR A 60 -8.65 1.73 -7.50
C TYR A 60 -9.30 0.60 -8.28
N GLY A 61 -10.57 0.72 -8.69
CA GLY A 61 -11.36 -0.37 -9.27
C GLY A 61 -10.64 -1.07 -10.44
N SER A 62 -10.00 -0.31 -11.33
CA SER A 62 -9.23 -0.87 -12.45
C SER A 62 -7.85 -1.43 -12.07
N MET A 63 -7.42 -1.24 -10.82
CA MET A 63 -6.15 -1.69 -10.26
C MET A 63 -6.33 -2.87 -9.29
N LEU A 64 -7.57 -3.27 -9.01
CA LEU A 64 -7.86 -4.42 -8.16
C LEU A 64 -7.47 -5.71 -8.88
N GLU A 65 -6.74 -6.55 -8.16
CA GLU A 65 -6.41 -7.91 -8.58
C GLU A 65 -7.62 -8.82 -8.38
N HIS A 66 -8.24 -8.74 -7.19
CA HIS A 66 -9.37 -9.60 -6.82
C HIS A 66 -10.17 -8.99 -5.68
N SER A 67 -11.38 -9.52 -5.43
CA SER A 67 -12.24 -9.12 -4.32
C SER A 67 -13.05 -10.28 -3.76
N TRP A 68 -13.17 -10.36 -2.44
CA TRP A 68 -13.92 -11.40 -1.73
C TRP A 68 -15.03 -10.78 -0.89
N ALA A 69 -16.24 -11.31 -1.06
CA ALA A 69 -17.42 -10.93 -0.26
C ALA A 69 -17.57 -11.78 1.01
N SER A 70 -16.83 -12.88 1.11
CA SER A 70 -16.81 -13.77 2.26
C SER A 70 -15.39 -13.89 2.83
N LEU A 71 -15.30 -14.03 4.15
CA LEU A 71 -14.07 -14.39 4.84
C LEU A 71 -14.25 -15.70 5.59
N SER A 72 -13.18 -16.46 5.72
CA SER A 72 -13.10 -17.61 6.61
C SER A 72 -12.00 -17.47 7.65
N VAL A 73 -12.27 -18.05 8.82
CA VAL A 73 -11.31 -18.25 9.91
C VAL A 73 -11.37 -19.70 10.36
N GLY A 74 -10.23 -20.22 10.77
CA GLY A 74 -10.05 -21.63 11.10
C GLY A 74 -9.36 -21.83 12.44
N SER A 75 -9.63 -22.97 13.05
CA SER A 75 -8.95 -23.52 14.22
C SER A 75 -9.18 -25.04 14.21
N PRO A 76 -8.45 -25.84 14.99
CA PRO A 76 -8.56 -27.30 14.95
C PRO A 76 -9.97 -27.88 15.17
N SER A 77 -10.91 -27.10 15.72
CA SER A 77 -12.28 -27.55 15.98
C SER A 77 -13.37 -26.64 15.41
N VAL A 78 -13.00 -25.49 14.83
CA VAL A 78 -13.96 -24.50 14.33
C VAL A 78 -13.45 -23.95 13.01
N HIS A 79 -14.25 -24.13 11.96
CA HIS A 79 -14.11 -23.38 10.71
C HIS A 79 -15.38 -22.56 10.52
N LYS A 80 -15.19 -21.25 10.37
CA LYS A 80 -16.30 -20.31 10.22
C LYS A 80 -16.11 -19.48 8.97
N ARG A 81 -17.09 -19.54 8.08
CA ARG A 81 -17.21 -18.66 6.91
C ARG A 81 -18.35 -17.69 7.17
N GLU A 82 -18.13 -16.42 6.88
CA GLU A 82 -19.16 -15.38 6.97
C GLU A 82 -19.07 -14.46 5.77
N GLU A 83 -20.23 -14.01 5.29
CA GLU A 83 -20.31 -12.86 4.40
C GLU A 83 -19.99 -11.60 5.21
N ILE A 84 -19.17 -10.72 4.65
CA ILE A 84 -18.72 -9.51 5.33
C ILE A 84 -19.51 -8.26 4.94
N ALA A 85 -20.70 -8.44 4.36
CA ALA A 85 -21.58 -7.36 4.01
C ALA A 85 -21.80 -6.40 5.21
N PRO A 86 -21.77 -5.07 4.98
CA PRO A 86 -21.70 -4.39 3.69
C PRO A 86 -20.28 -4.19 3.13
N TYR A 87 -19.26 -4.81 3.72
CA TYR A 87 -17.88 -4.70 3.25
C TYR A 87 -17.57 -5.73 2.17
N THR A 88 -16.61 -5.37 1.32
CA THR A 88 -15.88 -6.29 0.44
C THR A 88 -14.39 -6.19 0.78
N TYR A 89 -13.68 -7.31 0.75
CA TYR A 89 -12.24 -7.35 0.93
C TYR A 89 -11.57 -7.35 -0.43
N HIS A 90 -10.77 -6.34 -0.72
CA HIS A 90 -10.13 -6.12 -2.00
C HIS A 90 -8.64 -6.41 -1.89
N CYS A 91 -8.07 -6.92 -2.97
CA CYS A 91 -6.64 -7.14 -3.13
C CYS A 91 -6.15 -6.40 -4.36
N LEU A 92 -4.95 -5.82 -4.27
CA LEU A 92 -4.23 -5.25 -5.40
C LEU A 92 -2.73 -5.61 -5.32
N ARG A 93 -2.08 -5.64 -6.48
CA ARG A 93 -0.63 -5.79 -6.60
C ARG A 93 0.05 -4.43 -6.55
N SER A 94 1.09 -4.29 -5.74
CA SER A 94 1.83 -3.03 -5.63
C SER A 94 2.44 -2.58 -6.95
N GLU A 95 2.77 -3.53 -7.82
CA GLU A 95 3.30 -3.26 -9.17
C GLU A 95 2.24 -2.56 -10.03
N THR A 96 1.08 -3.20 -10.23
CA THR A 96 -0.03 -2.65 -11.01
C THR A 96 -0.45 -1.28 -10.46
N PHE A 97 -0.58 -1.16 -9.14
CA PHE A 97 -0.93 0.09 -8.48
C PHE A 97 0.08 1.20 -8.77
N SER A 98 1.37 0.94 -8.51
CA SER A 98 2.41 1.97 -8.63
C SER A 98 2.61 2.36 -10.08
N LYS A 99 2.67 1.38 -10.98
CA LYS A 99 2.81 1.60 -12.42
C LYS A 99 1.67 2.44 -12.96
N THR A 100 0.42 2.09 -12.65
CA THR A 100 -0.75 2.83 -13.14
C THR A 100 -0.72 4.29 -12.70
N ILE A 101 -0.41 4.56 -11.43
CA ILE A 101 -0.39 5.92 -10.89
C ILE A 101 0.79 6.72 -11.45
N LEU A 102 1.97 6.12 -11.57
CA LEU A 102 3.15 6.77 -12.14
C LEU A 102 2.98 7.06 -13.64
N ASP A 103 2.36 6.14 -14.39
CA ASP A 103 2.03 6.35 -15.80
C ASP A 103 1.04 7.50 -15.96
N GLN A 104 0.00 7.59 -15.12
CA GLN A 104 -0.92 8.73 -15.09
C GLN A 104 -0.18 10.04 -14.76
N ALA A 105 0.70 10.01 -13.76
CA ALA A 105 1.47 11.17 -13.33
C ALA A 105 2.44 11.67 -14.43
N ASN A 106 3.04 10.79 -15.22
CA ASN A 106 3.89 11.16 -16.36
C ASN A 106 3.15 11.95 -17.44
N HIS A 107 1.83 11.79 -17.55
CA HIS A 107 1.00 12.52 -18.51
C HIS A 107 0.32 13.75 -17.89
N ALA A 108 0.45 13.96 -16.57
CA ALA A 108 -0.15 15.08 -15.86
C ALA A 108 0.78 16.31 -15.92
N PRO A 109 0.37 17.42 -16.57
CA PRO A 109 1.27 18.57 -16.80
C PRO A 109 1.65 19.32 -15.52
N ASN A 110 0.90 19.13 -14.43
CA ASN A 110 1.12 19.76 -13.14
C ASN A 110 1.87 18.87 -12.14
N VAL A 111 2.27 17.66 -12.54
CA VAL A 111 3.04 16.72 -11.71
C VAL A 111 4.47 16.62 -12.22
N THR A 112 5.44 16.68 -11.30
CA THR A 112 6.85 16.40 -11.58
C THR A 112 7.27 15.19 -10.77
N LEU A 113 7.75 14.16 -11.45
CA LEU A 113 8.35 12.98 -10.84
C LEU A 113 9.87 13.15 -10.78
N LEU A 114 10.47 12.94 -9.62
CA LEU A 114 11.91 13.05 -9.40
C LEU A 114 12.46 11.82 -8.68
N ALA A 115 13.26 11.03 -9.39
CA ALA A 115 14.08 9.99 -8.78
C ALA A 115 15.31 10.64 -8.12
N ALA A 116 15.29 10.79 -6.80
CA ALA A 116 16.38 11.35 -6.02
C ALA A 116 16.34 10.85 -4.57
N THR A 117 17.52 10.68 -3.98
CA THR A 117 17.63 10.38 -2.55
C THR A 117 17.17 11.59 -1.75
N ILE A 118 16.21 11.39 -0.86
CA ILE A 118 15.79 12.40 0.10
C ILE A 118 16.78 12.38 1.27
N GLU A 119 17.46 13.50 1.50
CA GLU A 119 18.55 13.59 2.46
C GLU A 119 18.08 14.17 3.79
N SER A 120 17.26 15.21 3.74
CA SER A 120 16.70 15.84 4.95
C SER A 120 15.48 16.71 4.63
N PHE A 121 14.77 17.05 5.70
CA PHE A 121 13.65 17.97 5.71
C PHE A 121 14.01 19.19 6.54
N ASP A 122 13.58 20.37 6.10
CA ASP A 122 13.85 21.65 6.74
C ASP A 122 12.63 22.58 6.56
N GLN A 123 12.66 23.75 7.20
CA GLN A 123 11.61 24.76 7.06
C GLN A 123 12.23 26.14 6.89
N LYS A 124 11.72 26.91 5.90
CA LYS A 124 12.12 28.30 5.68
C LYS A 124 10.89 29.21 5.67
N GLY A 125 10.67 29.91 6.77
CA GLY A 125 9.46 30.70 6.97
C GLY A 125 8.22 29.79 6.98
N SER A 126 7.27 30.03 6.08
CA SER A 126 6.08 29.19 5.90
C SER A 126 6.26 28.04 4.92
N LEU A 127 7.43 27.89 4.29
CA LEU A 127 7.69 26.84 3.30
C LEU A 127 8.39 25.64 3.93
N ALA A 128 7.89 24.45 3.62
CA ALA A 128 8.60 23.21 3.84
C ALA A 128 9.70 23.07 2.78
N VAL A 129 10.87 22.56 3.18
CA VAL A 129 12.02 22.34 2.30
C VAL A 129 12.42 20.88 2.35
N VAL A 130 12.63 20.28 1.17
CA VAL A 130 13.16 18.93 1.01
C VAL A 130 14.51 19.04 0.32
N LYS A 131 15.56 18.53 0.98
CA LYS A 131 16.91 18.45 0.41
C LYS A 131 17.09 17.08 -0.22
N THR A 132 17.58 17.07 -1.46
CA THR A 132 17.73 15.84 -2.24
C THR A 132 19.07 15.82 -2.95
N SER A 133 19.50 14.63 -3.38
CA SER A 133 20.71 14.47 -4.20
C SER A 133 20.67 15.19 -5.56
N GLN A 134 19.49 15.65 -6.00
CA GLN A 134 19.29 16.40 -7.25
C GLN A 134 18.94 17.88 -7.01
N GLY A 135 19.15 18.37 -5.78
CA GLY A 135 18.95 19.75 -5.35
C GLY A 135 17.75 19.95 -4.42
N ASP A 136 17.61 21.19 -3.95
CA ASP A 136 16.62 21.56 -2.94
C ASP A 136 15.31 22.06 -3.54
N PHE A 137 14.22 21.60 -2.96
CA PHE A 137 12.85 21.95 -3.33
C PHE A 137 12.11 22.53 -2.14
N SER A 138 11.22 23.49 -2.39
CA SER A 138 10.37 24.07 -1.35
C SER A 138 8.91 24.06 -1.77
N GLY A 139 7.99 23.87 -0.82
CA GLY A 139 6.57 24.01 -1.09
C GLY A 139 5.76 24.43 0.12
N SER A 140 4.50 24.84 -0.13
CA SER A 140 3.58 25.22 0.94
C SER A 140 3.25 24.04 1.85
N TRP A 141 3.25 22.83 1.28
CA TRP A 141 3.04 21.59 2.02
C TRP A 141 4.05 20.53 1.58
N CYS A 142 4.56 19.77 2.54
CA CYS A 142 5.35 18.57 2.30
C CYS A 142 4.71 17.39 3.05
N PHE A 143 4.25 16.40 2.29
CA PHE A 143 3.77 15.13 2.81
C PHE A 143 4.91 14.14 2.80
N GLN A 144 5.51 13.90 3.96
CA GLN A 144 6.63 12.98 4.09
C GLN A 144 6.18 11.62 4.62
N SER A 145 6.56 10.56 3.91
CA SER A 145 6.35 9.17 4.30
C SER A 145 7.67 8.37 4.36
N VAL A 146 8.80 9.08 4.29
CA VAL A 146 10.14 8.49 4.34
C VAL A 146 10.37 7.91 5.73
N PHE A 147 10.70 6.62 5.78
CA PHE A 147 10.95 5.94 7.05
C PHE A 147 12.26 6.43 7.67
N ALA A 148 12.16 7.29 8.68
CA ALA A 148 13.28 7.57 9.57
C ALA A 148 13.40 6.44 10.60
N LYS A 149 14.48 5.66 10.52
CA LYS A 149 14.79 4.63 11.53
C LYS A 149 14.99 5.35 12.88
N LYS A 150 13.95 5.41 13.71
CA LYS A 150 14.05 6.00 15.05
C LYS A 150 15.08 5.21 15.85
N ALA A 151 15.95 5.89 16.57
CA ALA A 151 16.69 5.27 17.66
C ALA A 151 15.66 4.66 18.60
N HIS A 152 15.80 3.36 18.90
CA HIS A 152 14.84 2.59 19.68
C HIS A 152 14.90 3.09 21.13
N ASN A 153 14.22 4.18 21.45
CA ASN A 153 14.00 4.61 22.83
C ASN A 153 12.88 3.74 23.38
N GLN A 154 13.21 2.50 23.78
CA GLN A 154 12.28 1.60 24.45
C GLN A 154 11.82 2.29 25.75
N THR A 155 10.60 2.81 25.74
CA THR A 155 9.92 3.18 26.98
C THR A 155 9.30 1.92 27.58
N SER A 156 9.17 1.84 28.90
CA SER A 156 8.73 0.64 29.61
C SER A 156 7.28 0.21 29.33
N SER A 157 6.56 0.92 28.46
CA SER A 157 5.16 0.66 28.09
C SER A 157 4.97 0.02 26.70
N ASP A 158 6.03 -0.19 25.92
CA ASP A 158 5.91 -0.70 24.55
C ASP A 158 6.08 -2.23 24.51
N ILE A 159 4.98 -2.97 24.34
CA ILE A 159 5.03 -4.41 24.02
C ILE A 159 5.37 -4.54 22.53
N ALA A 160 6.61 -4.93 22.22
CA ALA A 160 7.03 -5.23 20.86
C ALA A 160 6.68 -6.68 20.50
N LEU A 161 5.85 -6.86 19.47
CA LEU A 161 5.59 -8.17 18.86
C LEU A 161 6.40 -8.29 17.58
N ILE A 162 7.24 -9.32 17.49
CA ILE A 162 7.94 -9.65 16.25
C ILE A 162 7.04 -10.60 15.47
N GLN A 163 6.67 -10.21 14.26
CA GLN A 163 5.87 -11.01 13.35
C GLN A 163 6.67 -11.32 12.09
N HIS A 164 6.63 -12.58 11.68
CA HIS A 164 7.26 -13.05 10.46
C HIS A 164 6.18 -13.59 9.53
N PHE A 165 6.26 -13.22 8.25
CA PHE A 165 5.39 -13.73 7.21
C PHE A 165 6.25 -14.32 6.09
N THR A 166 5.80 -15.43 5.55
CA THR A 166 6.33 -16.07 4.34
C THR A 166 5.13 -16.45 3.52
N GLY A 167 5.14 -16.12 2.22
CA GLY A 167 4.04 -16.46 1.32
C GLY A 167 4.52 -17.21 0.07
N TRP A 168 3.60 -17.95 -0.53
CA TRP A 168 3.76 -18.71 -1.77
C TRP A 168 2.59 -18.47 -2.69
N GLU A 169 2.88 -18.22 -3.96
CA GLU A 169 1.87 -18.27 -5.01
C GLU A 169 1.82 -19.67 -5.58
N ILE A 170 0.64 -20.28 -5.53
CA ILE A 170 0.41 -21.68 -5.91
C ILE A 170 -0.55 -21.72 -7.09
N GLN A 171 -0.15 -22.46 -8.13
CA GLN A 171 -1.00 -22.78 -9.27
C GLN A 171 -1.21 -24.30 -9.34
N THR A 172 -2.45 -24.72 -9.56
CA THR A 172 -2.85 -26.13 -9.66
C THR A 172 -3.38 -26.45 -11.05
N SER A 173 -3.22 -27.71 -11.48
CA SER A 173 -3.74 -28.18 -12.78
C SER A 173 -5.25 -28.48 -12.79
N ILE A 174 -5.86 -28.55 -11.60
CA ILE A 174 -7.28 -28.80 -11.39
C ILE A 174 -7.86 -27.77 -10.41
N PRO A 175 -9.16 -27.42 -10.50
CA PRO A 175 -9.78 -26.44 -9.62
C PRO A 175 -9.93 -26.99 -8.19
N VAL A 176 -9.24 -26.39 -7.23
CA VAL A 176 -9.24 -26.81 -5.81
C VAL A 176 -9.52 -25.66 -4.84
N PHE A 177 -9.58 -24.41 -5.32
CA PHE A 177 -9.83 -23.24 -4.48
C PHE A 177 -11.23 -22.64 -4.71
N ASP A 178 -11.78 -21.98 -3.68
CA ASP A 178 -12.99 -21.15 -3.78
C ASP A 178 -12.59 -19.67 -3.91
N PRO A 179 -12.64 -19.08 -5.12
CA PRO A 179 -12.26 -17.67 -5.34
C PRO A 179 -13.24 -16.67 -4.71
N THR A 180 -14.35 -17.12 -4.12
CA THR A 180 -15.32 -16.22 -3.49
C THR A 180 -15.01 -15.90 -2.02
N THR A 181 -14.10 -16.66 -1.39
CA THR A 181 -13.79 -16.56 0.04
C THR A 181 -12.28 -16.45 0.30
N ALA A 182 -11.85 -15.44 1.04
CA ALA A 182 -10.49 -15.37 1.56
C ALA A 182 -10.41 -16.01 2.96
N LEU A 183 -9.38 -16.82 3.20
CA LEU A 183 -9.03 -17.34 4.53
C LEU A 183 -8.00 -16.39 5.16
N LEU A 184 -8.32 -15.72 6.26
CA LEU A 184 -7.42 -14.73 6.86
C LEU A 184 -6.59 -15.25 8.04
N MET A 185 -7.21 -16.07 8.89
CA MET A 185 -6.60 -16.52 10.14
C MET A 185 -7.04 -17.96 10.38
N ASP A 186 -6.35 -18.89 9.74
CA ASP A 186 -6.45 -20.30 10.08
C ASP A 186 -5.42 -20.67 11.13
N PHE A 187 -5.88 -20.88 12.37
CA PHE A 187 -5.06 -21.29 13.50
C PHE A 187 -4.91 -22.82 13.60
N ASP A 188 -5.39 -23.59 12.62
CA ASP A 188 -5.14 -25.04 12.53
C ASP A 188 -3.70 -25.33 12.08
N THR A 189 -2.76 -24.78 12.85
CA THR A 189 -1.31 -24.93 12.75
C THR A 189 -0.75 -25.30 14.11
N LEU A 190 0.50 -25.79 14.15
CA LEU A 190 1.16 -26.11 15.40
C LEU A 190 1.44 -24.84 16.22
N GLN A 191 0.73 -24.67 17.33
CA GLN A 191 0.86 -23.49 18.23
C GLN A 191 1.98 -23.61 19.28
N GLY A 192 2.82 -24.65 19.20
CA GLY A 192 3.81 -24.97 20.24
C GLY A 192 4.94 -23.95 20.43
N ASN A 193 5.20 -23.12 19.41
CA ASN A 193 6.27 -22.12 19.42
C ASN A 193 5.76 -20.67 19.40
N GLY A 194 4.48 -20.46 19.71
CA GLY A 194 3.81 -19.17 19.64
C GLY A 194 2.61 -19.18 18.69
N LEU A 195 1.92 -18.04 18.63
CA LEU A 195 0.74 -17.86 17.79
C LEU A 195 1.15 -17.90 16.31
N THR A 196 0.67 -18.91 15.59
CA THR A 196 0.87 -19.05 14.15
C THR A 196 -0.49 -19.18 13.46
N PHE A 197 -0.59 -18.68 12.23
CA PHE A 197 -1.78 -18.84 11.42
C PHE A 197 -1.40 -18.82 9.94
N MET A 198 -2.27 -19.41 9.11
CA MET A 198 -2.19 -19.34 7.66
C MET A 198 -3.25 -18.38 7.12
N TYR A 199 -2.95 -17.73 6.01
CA TYR A 199 -3.97 -17.14 5.14
C TYR A 199 -4.00 -17.90 3.82
N ALA A 200 -5.11 -17.81 3.10
CA ALA A 200 -5.20 -18.20 1.70
C ALA A 200 -6.07 -17.15 0.99
N LEU A 201 -5.54 -16.58 -0.09
CA LEU A 201 -6.18 -15.58 -0.92
C LEU A 201 -6.33 -16.14 -2.33
N PRO A 202 -7.43 -16.88 -2.61
CA PRO A 202 -7.61 -17.48 -3.92
C PRO A 202 -8.05 -16.43 -4.95
N PHE A 203 -7.29 -16.32 -6.04
CA PHE A 203 -7.56 -15.42 -7.16
C PHE A 203 -8.42 -16.11 -8.22
N SER A 204 -8.26 -17.43 -8.35
CA SER A 204 -9.06 -18.26 -9.26
C SER A 204 -9.27 -19.65 -8.66
N PRO A 205 -10.09 -20.52 -9.26
CA PRO A 205 -10.22 -21.90 -8.80
C PRO A 205 -8.90 -22.69 -8.79
N THR A 206 -7.87 -22.21 -9.50
CA THR A 206 -6.56 -22.87 -9.66
C THR A 206 -5.39 -22.06 -9.13
N GLU A 207 -5.59 -20.84 -8.63
CA GLU A 207 -4.52 -19.95 -8.18
C GLU A 207 -4.83 -19.31 -6.83
N THR A 208 -3.85 -19.31 -5.94
CA THR A 208 -3.96 -18.68 -4.61
C THR A 208 -2.61 -18.16 -4.14
N LEU A 209 -2.64 -17.13 -3.30
CA LEU A 209 -1.53 -16.77 -2.42
C LEU A 209 -1.78 -17.39 -1.04
N ILE A 210 -0.82 -18.13 -0.50
CA ILE A 210 -0.83 -18.71 0.86
C ILE A 210 0.33 -18.11 1.66
#